data_AF-A0A0A9YMG0-F1
#
_entry.id   AF-A0A0A9YMG0-F1
#
_cell.length_a   1.000
_cell.length_b   1.000
_cell.length_c   1.000
_cell.angle_alpha   90.00
_cell.angle_beta   90.00
_cell.angle_gamma   90.00
#
_symmetry.space_group_name_H-M   'P 1'
#
loop_
_entity.id
_entity.type
_entity.pdbx_description
1 polymer ?
#
loop_
_entity_poly.entity_id
_entity_poly.type
_entity_poly.pdbx_seq_one_letter_code
_entity_poly.pdbx_strand_id
1 'polypeptide(L)'
;MFEMRISDTHVSQNDELIKSLSTGVTIGTTYCGVVGHPFRKEYTVIGGAVNRAARLMCAFNNVISCDHSVVLNSKLPLAYFKRLPPKYVKGIGQVTNIYQYEEKGLDASKIPPILGRTDVLAKYRDILMGRSKYKGVFVMGDPRCGKSRLLNEFVEVSEALSWKSIWISVHNVIHHGICLLHKVFSNMLGRSIKERMASLIKLYVDDPCYQYLYVLNDVFDVNFAFPYRYETPIEMTPLFLFRRTLKLMSKKTVIIVDDAHGLDYESWSVFLDVIQHPEYIIVLSLPSAWQNKHASIQKCLKSPKVLTFHLETLHIGSIPA
;
A
#
# COMPACT_ATOMS: atom_id res chain seq x y z
N MET A 1 5.83 -2.07 18.77
CA MET A 1 5.62 -3.47 19.21
C MET A 1 4.12 -3.76 19.17
N PHE A 2 3.75 -4.99 18.81
CA PHE A 2 2.36 -5.44 18.82
C PHE A 2 2.26 -6.70 19.68
N GLU A 3 1.20 -6.78 20.48
CA GLU A 3 0.88 -7.94 21.32
C GLU A 3 -0.55 -8.38 21.00
N MET A 4 -0.75 -9.67 20.78
CA MET A 4 -2.00 -10.24 20.28
C MET A 4 -2.51 -11.37 21.19
N ARG A 5 -3.80 -11.33 21.51
CA ARG A 5 -4.50 -12.36 22.28
C ARG A 5 -5.66 -12.91 21.46
N ILE A 6 -5.63 -14.23 21.27
CA ILE A 6 -6.67 -15.03 20.63
C ILE A 6 -7.35 -15.85 21.74
N SER A 7 -8.67 -16.01 21.67
CA SER A 7 -9.41 -16.84 22.62
C SER A 7 -10.36 -17.81 21.91
N ASP A 8 -10.23 -19.08 22.26
CA ASP A 8 -10.98 -20.20 21.67
C ASP A 8 -11.85 -20.89 22.75
N THR A 9 -12.99 -21.46 22.37
CA THR A 9 -13.77 -22.37 23.24
C THR A 9 -14.22 -23.58 22.43
N HIS A 10 -14.24 -24.75 23.08
CA HIS A 10 -14.37 -26.07 22.48
C HIS A 10 -15.58 -26.27 21.54
N VAL A 11 -15.32 -27.18 20.61
CA VAL A 11 -16.02 -27.67 19.41
C VAL A 11 -17.50 -28.00 19.58
N SER A 12 -18.34 -27.35 18.76
CA SER A 12 -19.56 -27.93 18.18
C SER A 12 -19.52 -27.73 16.65
N GLN A 13 -20.16 -28.66 15.94
CA GLN A 13 -19.85 -29.12 14.58
C GLN A 13 -19.96 -28.14 13.39
N ASN A 14 -19.85 -26.82 13.55
CA ASN A 14 -19.88 -25.90 12.39
C ASN A 14 -19.08 -24.58 12.49
N ASP A 15 -18.24 -24.35 13.51
CA ASP A 15 -17.91 -22.98 13.91
C ASP A 15 -16.45 -22.52 13.68
N GLU A 16 -16.29 -21.22 13.38
CA GLU A 16 -15.03 -20.49 13.27
C GLU A 16 -14.08 -20.79 14.45
N LEU A 17 -12.83 -21.15 14.13
CA LEU A 17 -11.80 -21.56 15.09
C LEU A 17 -11.40 -20.45 16.09
N ILE A 18 -11.72 -19.18 15.80
CA ILE A 18 -11.33 -18.02 16.61
C ILE A 18 -12.57 -17.19 16.92
N LYS A 19 -12.94 -17.05 18.20
CA LYS A 19 -14.13 -16.28 18.62
C LYS A 19 -13.86 -14.80 18.87
N SER A 20 -12.64 -14.47 19.32
CA SER A 20 -12.27 -13.09 19.59
C SER A 20 -10.78 -12.84 19.49
N LEU A 21 -10.45 -11.64 18.99
CA LEU A 21 -9.10 -11.13 18.80
C LEU A 21 -8.95 -9.78 19.51
N SER A 22 -7.95 -9.67 20.37
CA SER A 22 -7.58 -8.39 21.02
C SER A 22 -6.13 -8.09 20.72
N THR A 23 -5.81 -6.84 20.38
CA THR A 23 -4.45 -6.45 20.02
C THR A 23 -4.08 -5.12 20.69
N GLY A 24 -2.88 -5.06 21.24
CA GLY A 24 -2.28 -3.85 21.79
C GLY A 24 -1.09 -3.41 20.95
N VAL A 25 -1.09 -2.16 20.50
CA VAL A 25 -0.02 -1.59 19.67
C VAL A 25 0.57 -0.38 20.37
N THR A 26 1.90 -0.33 20.49
CA THR A 26 2.64 0.78 21.11
C THR A 26 3.92 1.07 20.35
N ILE A 27 4.42 2.30 20.47
CA ILE A 27 5.74 2.68 19.98
C ILE A 27 6.60 3.15 21.15
N GLY A 28 7.84 2.69 21.18
CA GLY A 28 8.82 3.13 22.18
C GLY A 28 10.11 2.33 22.07
N THR A 29 11.15 2.86 22.71
CA THR A 29 12.48 2.24 22.74
C THR A 29 12.45 0.95 23.55
N THR A 30 13.04 -0.11 22.99
CA THR A 30 13.14 -1.44 23.59
C THR A 30 14.53 -2.02 23.35
N TYR A 31 14.98 -2.90 24.23
CA TYR A 31 16.11 -3.77 23.99
C TYR A 31 15.67 -4.95 23.13
N CYS A 32 16.43 -5.31 22.11
CA CYS A 32 16.21 -6.49 21.27
C CYS A 32 17.51 -7.29 21.19
N GLY A 33 17.50 -8.56 21.60
CA GLY A 33 18.70 -9.38 21.55
C GLY A 33 18.51 -10.78 22.11
N VAL A 34 19.57 -11.59 22.02
CA VAL A 34 19.58 -12.94 22.59
C VAL A 34 19.79 -12.84 24.10
N VAL A 35 18.86 -13.41 24.87
CA VAL A 35 18.88 -13.39 26.34
C VAL A 35 18.78 -14.83 26.85
N GLY A 36 19.57 -15.16 27.87
CA GLY A 36 19.49 -16.46 28.56
C GLY A 36 20.86 -17.10 28.79
N HIS A 37 20.84 -18.29 29.37
CA HIS A 37 22.03 -19.08 29.66
C HIS A 37 22.66 -19.59 28.36
N PRO A 38 23.99 -19.76 28.25
CA PRO A 38 24.65 -20.34 27.08
C PRO A 38 23.95 -21.57 26.44
N PHE A 39 23.39 -22.46 27.26
CA PHE A 39 22.67 -23.67 26.81
C PHE A 39 21.16 -23.48 26.56
N ARG A 40 20.58 -22.33 26.94
CA ARG A 40 19.17 -21.99 26.68
C ARG A 40 19.03 -20.47 26.56
N LYS A 41 19.01 -20.00 25.31
CA LYS A 41 18.85 -18.58 24.98
C LYS A 41 17.67 -18.41 24.03
N GLU A 42 16.96 -17.30 24.19
CA GLU A 42 15.85 -16.92 23.33
C GLU A 42 16.06 -15.50 22.82
N TYR A 43 15.67 -15.24 21.58
CA TYR A 43 15.64 -13.87 21.06
C TYR A 43 14.48 -13.14 21.71
N THR A 44 14.79 -12.14 22.53
CA THR A 44 13.82 -11.47 23.40
C THR A 44 13.81 -9.98 23.11
N VAL A 45 12.61 -9.40 23.17
CA VAL A 45 12.42 -7.95 23.18
C VAL A 45 11.94 -7.52 24.57
N ILE A 46 12.69 -6.62 25.21
CA ILE A 46 12.42 -6.18 26.59
C ILE A 46 12.25 -4.67 26.59
N GLY A 47 11.16 -4.18 27.17
CA GLY A 47 11.00 -2.75 27.42
C GLY A 47 9.59 -2.33 27.80
N GLY A 48 9.46 -1.08 28.23
CA GLY A 48 8.18 -0.51 28.67
C GLY A 48 7.11 -0.52 27.57
N ALA A 49 7.51 -0.37 26.30
CA ALA A 49 6.59 -0.43 25.18
C ALA A 49 5.94 -1.82 25.03
N VAL A 50 6.71 -2.91 25.16
CA VAL A 50 6.20 -4.30 25.10
C VAL A 50 5.22 -4.55 26.23
N ASN A 51 5.60 -4.20 27.47
CA ASN A 51 4.73 -4.35 28.63
C ASN A 51 3.42 -3.56 28.46
N ARG A 52 3.50 -2.34 27.93
CA ARG A 52 2.31 -1.51 27.66
C ARG A 52 1.42 -2.15 26.60
N ALA A 53 1.97 -2.65 25.49
CA ALA A 53 1.20 -3.35 24.45
C ALA A 53 0.44 -4.55 25.02
N ALA A 54 1.11 -5.43 25.77
CA ALA A 54 0.50 -6.60 26.39
C ALA A 54 -0.62 -6.22 27.38
N ARG A 55 -0.43 -5.12 28.10
CA ARG A 55 -1.44 -4.62 29.05
C ARG A 55 -2.65 -3.99 28.35
N LEU A 56 -2.45 -3.26 27.25
CA LEU A 56 -3.56 -2.73 26.44
C LEU A 56 -4.35 -3.88 25.80
N MET A 57 -3.67 -4.86 25.22
CA MET A 57 -4.25 -6.08 24.69
C MET A 57 -5.13 -6.81 25.73
N CYS A 58 -4.68 -6.88 26.98
CA CYS A 58 -5.47 -7.50 28.06
C CYS A 58 -6.61 -6.61 28.58
N ALA A 59 -6.46 -5.28 28.50
CA ALA A 59 -7.40 -4.33 29.07
C ALA A 59 -8.58 -4.03 28.13
N PHE A 60 -8.34 -4.09 26.82
CA PHE A 60 -9.32 -3.73 25.78
C PHE A 60 -9.59 -4.93 24.89
N ASN A 61 -10.73 -5.57 25.13
CA ASN A 61 -11.11 -6.81 24.43
C ASN A 61 -11.75 -6.51 23.07
N ASN A 62 -11.54 -7.40 22.10
CA ASN A 62 -12.16 -7.41 20.77
C ASN A 62 -11.86 -6.16 19.93
N VAL A 63 -10.75 -5.48 20.23
CA VAL A 63 -10.34 -4.25 19.56
C VAL A 63 -8.84 -4.22 19.31
N ILE A 64 -8.44 -3.41 18.33
CA ILE A 64 -7.05 -3.01 18.13
C ILE A 64 -6.85 -1.71 18.92
N SER A 65 -6.30 -1.85 20.12
CA SER A 65 -6.00 -0.74 21.02
C SER A 65 -4.59 -0.22 20.80
N CYS A 66 -4.43 1.10 20.76
CA CYS A 66 -3.14 1.75 20.58
C CYS A 66 -3.02 2.98 21.48
N ASP A 67 -1.79 3.32 21.86
CA ASP A 67 -1.54 4.55 22.61
C ASP A 67 -1.37 5.76 21.69
N HIS A 68 -1.35 6.95 22.29
CA HIS A 68 -1.17 8.21 21.56
C HIS A 68 0.10 8.25 20.69
N SER A 69 1.16 7.53 21.08
CA SER A 69 2.41 7.50 20.31
C SER A 69 2.21 6.86 18.94
N VAL A 70 1.37 5.81 18.85
CA VAL A 70 1.00 5.17 17.59
C VAL A 70 0.22 6.12 16.70
N VAL A 71 -0.75 6.84 17.24
CA VAL A 71 -1.55 7.81 16.48
C VAL A 71 -0.65 8.85 15.82
N LEU A 72 0.27 9.46 16.58
CA LEU A 72 1.19 10.47 16.08
C LEU A 72 2.16 9.95 15.01
N ASN A 73 2.72 8.75 15.21
CA ASN A 73 3.76 8.21 14.33
C ASN A 73 3.19 7.42 13.14
N SER A 74 1.91 7.03 13.16
CA SER A 74 1.26 6.29 12.08
C SER A 74 1.11 7.09 10.80
N LYS A 75 1.06 8.44 10.90
CA LYS A 75 0.72 9.38 9.81
C LYS A 75 -0.66 9.11 9.19
N LEU A 76 -1.50 8.28 9.83
CA LEU A 76 -2.87 8.05 9.42
C LEU A 76 -3.76 9.21 9.89
N PRO A 77 -4.83 9.56 9.13
CA PRO A 77 -5.81 10.53 9.59
C PRO A 77 -6.41 10.15 10.95
N LEU A 78 -6.70 11.15 11.79
CA LEU A 78 -7.33 10.94 13.10
C LEU A 78 -8.69 10.23 13.01
N ALA A 79 -9.35 10.25 11.84
CA ALA A 79 -10.60 9.56 11.57
C ALA A 79 -10.52 8.04 11.76
N TYR A 80 -9.34 7.44 11.61
CA TYR A 80 -9.11 6.01 11.86
C TYR A 80 -8.99 5.65 13.34
N PHE A 81 -9.00 6.63 14.24
CA PHE A 81 -8.74 6.43 15.66
C PHE A 81 -9.90 6.94 16.50
N LYS A 82 -10.62 6.01 17.11
CA LYS A 82 -11.66 6.31 18.08
C LYS A 82 -11.08 6.31 19.49
N ARG A 83 -11.17 7.43 20.20
CA ARG A 83 -10.69 7.50 21.59
C ARG A 83 -11.51 6.55 22.49
N LEU A 84 -10.81 5.71 23.25
CA LEU A 84 -11.41 4.80 24.22
C LEU A 84 -11.54 5.46 25.60
N PRO A 85 -12.52 5.06 26.41
CA PRO A 85 -12.68 5.61 27.75
C PRO A 85 -11.47 5.28 28.63
N PRO A 86 -11.09 6.18 29.56
CA PRO A 86 -10.01 5.91 30.48
C PRO A 86 -10.23 4.63 31.30
N LYS A 87 -9.17 3.84 31.49
CA LYS A 87 -9.23 2.59 32.24
C LYS A 87 -8.04 2.45 33.16
N TYR A 88 -8.22 1.85 34.33
CA TYR A 88 -7.10 1.53 35.21
C TYR A 88 -6.48 0.20 34.82
N VAL A 89 -5.16 0.19 34.64
CA VAL A 89 -4.42 -0.96 34.12
C VAL A 89 -3.34 -1.36 35.13
N LYS A 90 -3.36 -2.63 35.54
CA LYS A 90 -2.43 -3.18 36.53
C LYS A 90 -0.98 -2.98 36.10
N GLY A 91 -0.16 -2.39 36.97
CA GLY A 91 1.26 -2.14 36.73
C GLY A 91 1.59 -0.95 35.83
N ILE A 92 0.58 -0.18 35.40
CA ILE A 92 0.76 1.07 34.63
C ILE A 92 0.06 2.24 35.30
N GLY A 93 -1.14 2.03 35.85
CA GLY A 93 -1.98 3.09 36.42
C GLY A 93 -3.17 3.43 35.50
N GLN A 94 -3.69 4.65 35.61
CA GLN A 94 -4.79 5.10 34.76
C GLN A 94 -4.29 5.45 33.36
N VAL A 95 -4.85 4.83 32.33
CA VAL A 95 -4.57 5.17 30.93
C VAL A 95 -5.74 5.98 30.36
N THR A 96 -5.46 7.13 29.75
CA THR A 96 -6.47 8.13 29.30
C THR A 96 -6.43 8.44 27.80
N ASN A 97 -5.29 8.19 27.15
CA ASN A 97 -5.05 8.47 25.73
C ASN A 97 -4.83 7.17 24.94
N ILE A 98 -5.80 6.26 25.08
CA ILE A 98 -5.85 5.02 24.32
C ILE A 98 -6.90 5.18 23.23
N TYR A 99 -6.59 4.67 22.05
CA TYR A 99 -7.40 4.78 20.86
C TYR A 99 -7.64 3.38 20.30
N GLN A 100 -8.86 3.14 19.85
CA GLN A 100 -9.20 2.01 19.01
C GLN A 100 -8.91 2.40 17.56
N TYR A 101 -8.10 1.58 16.89
CA TYR A 101 -7.98 1.66 15.44
C TYR A 101 -9.24 1.03 14.81
N GLU A 102 -9.94 1.81 14.01
CA GLU A 102 -11.09 1.37 13.23
C GLU A 102 -10.77 1.59 11.75
N GLU A 103 -10.61 0.50 10.99
CA GLU A 103 -10.44 0.57 9.53
C GLU A 103 -11.68 1.17 8.85
N LYS A 104 -12.85 1.08 9.52
CA LYS A 104 -14.08 1.81 9.18
C LYS A 104 -13.96 3.29 9.58
N GLY A 105 -12.98 3.97 9.01
CA GLY A 105 -12.65 5.38 9.24
C GLY A 105 -12.82 6.26 8.00
N LEU A 106 -13.51 5.80 6.96
CA LEU A 106 -13.95 6.63 5.83
C LEU A 106 -15.45 6.89 5.94
N ASP A 107 -15.86 7.52 7.04
CA ASP A 107 -17.10 8.29 7.00
C ASP A 107 -16.78 9.49 6.12
N ALA A 108 -17.17 9.45 4.83
CA ALA A 108 -16.87 10.49 3.84
C ALA A 108 -17.31 11.89 4.32
N SER A 109 -18.25 11.93 5.27
CA SER A 109 -18.72 13.13 5.98
C SER A 109 -17.68 13.84 6.86
N LYS A 110 -16.62 13.16 7.32
CA LYS A 110 -15.55 13.72 8.17
C LYS A 110 -14.30 14.14 7.41
N ILE A 111 -14.30 13.87 6.12
CA ILE A 111 -13.21 14.20 5.23
C ILE A 111 -13.42 15.64 4.76
N PRO A 112 -12.53 16.59 5.06
CA PRO A 112 -12.69 17.96 4.59
C PRO A 112 -12.77 17.97 3.06
N PRO A 113 -13.75 18.67 2.45
CA PRO A 113 -13.89 18.72 1.01
C PRO A 113 -12.61 19.29 0.39
N ILE A 114 -12.23 18.77 -0.77
CA ILE A 114 -11.07 19.29 -1.48
C ILE A 114 -11.35 20.71 -2.00
N LEU A 115 -10.63 21.69 -1.45
CA LEU A 115 -10.79 23.10 -1.79
C LEU A 115 -9.97 23.45 -3.03
N GLY A 116 -10.59 24.16 -3.98
CA GLY A 116 -9.89 24.80 -5.11
C GLY A 116 -9.24 23.83 -6.13
N ARG A 117 -9.65 22.55 -6.16
CA ARG A 117 -9.09 21.53 -7.10
C ARG A 117 -10.14 20.85 -7.96
N THR A 118 -11.31 21.48 -8.13
CA THR A 118 -12.42 20.96 -8.95
C THR A 118 -11.99 20.70 -10.39
N ASP A 119 -11.16 21.57 -10.97
CA ASP A 119 -10.72 21.46 -12.37
C ASP A 119 -9.79 20.26 -12.59
N VAL A 120 -8.95 19.97 -11.60
CA VAL A 120 -8.04 18.81 -11.61
C VAL A 120 -8.86 17.52 -11.55
N LEU A 121 -9.86 17.48 -10.66
CA LEU A 121 -10.77 16.34 -10.53
C LEU A 121 -11.65 16.16 -11.78
N ALA A 122 -12.12 17.24 -12.40
CA ALA A 122 -12.89 17.18 -13.64
C ALA A 122 -12.07 16.53 -14.77
N LYS A 123 -10.83 17.01 -14.99
CA LYS A 123 -9.91 16.41 -15.98
C LYS A 123 -9.60 14.95 -15.67
N TYR A 124 -9.45 14.61 -14.39
CA TYR A 124 -9.23 13.22 -13.98
C TYR A 124 -10.44 12.33 -14.24
N ARG A 125 -11.66 12.81 -13.99
CA ARG A 125 -12.90 12.11 -14.35
C ARG A 125 -13.00 11.86 -15.86
N ASP A 126 -12.64 12.84 -16.69
CA ASP A 126 -12.64 12.66 -18.14
C ASP A 126 -11.68 11.54 -18.60
N ILE A 127 -10.55 11.37 -17.90
CA ILE A 127 -9.62 10.25 -18.14
C ILE A 127 -10.29 8.91 -17.80
N LEU A 128 -10.91 8.80 -16.63
CA LEU A 128 -11.60 7.57 -16.20
C LEU A 128 -12.79 7.21 -17.09
N MET A 129 -13.49 8.22 -17.63
CA MET A 129 -14.62 8.04 -18.54
C MET A 129 -14.20 7.76 -20.00
N GLY A 130 -12.90 7.76 -20.30
CA GLY A 130 -12.40 7.56 -21.67
C GLY A 130 -12.64 8.74 -22.61
N ARG A 131 -12.98 9.93 -22.07
CA ARG A 131 -13.13 11.19 -22.82
C ARG A 131 -11.81 11.88 -23.11
N SER A 132 -10.71 11.32 -22.59
CA SER A 132 -9.36 11.83 -22.75
C SER A 132 -8.40 10.74 -23.24
N LYS A 133 -7.35 11.16 -23.95
CA LYS A 133 -6.28 10.29 -24.44
C LYS A 133 -5.25 9.92 -23.37
N TYR A 134 -5.27 10.60 -22.23
CA TYR A 134 -4.28 10.40 -21.17
C TYR A 134 -4.51 9.08 -20.43
N LYS A 135 -3.41 8.44 -20.03
CA LYS A 135 -3.36 7.22 -19.23
C LYS A 135 -2.36 7.32 -18.07
N GLY A 136 -1.44 8.28 -18.13
CA GLY A 136 -0.57 8.65 -17.02
C GLY A 136 -0.94 10.03 -16.49
N VAL A 137 -0.91 10.20 -15.16
CA VAL A 137 -1.12 11.49 -14.50
C VAL A 137 0.04 11.76 -13.56
N PHE A 138 0.68 12.92 -13.69
CA PHE A 138 1.67 13.41 -12.73
C PHE A 138 1.09 14.53 -11.90
N VAL A 139 1.21 14.39 -10.58
CA VAL A 139 0.83 15.41 -9.60
C VAL A 139 2.11 15.96 -8.99
N MET A 140 2.55 17.11 -9.48
CA MET A 140 3.77 17.78 -9.04
C MET A 140 3.42 18.92 -8.09
N GLY A 141 4.20 19.11 -7.03
CA GLY A 141 4.00 20.23 -6.12
C GLY A 141 4.93 20.20 -4.92
N ASP A 142 5.02 21.31 -4.21
CA ASP A 142 5.87 21.43 -3.03
C ASP A 142 5.44 20.47 -1.90
N PRO A 143 6.34 20.12 -0.96
CA PRO A 143 5.92 19.44 0.26
C PRO A 143 4.74 20.17 0.92
N ARG A 144 3.76 19.42 1.43
CA ARG A 144 2.56 19.94 2.13
C ARG A 144 1.56 20.75 1.28
N CYS A 145 1.68 20.82 -0.05
CA CYS A 145 0.65 21.45 -0.90
C CYS A 145 -0.66 20.63 -1.08
N GLY A 146 -0.75 19.46 -0.44
CA GLY A 146 -1.93 18.60 -0.50
C GLY A 146 -1.91 17.48 -1.55
N LYS A 147 -0.73 17.08 -2.08
CA LYS A 147 -0.61 15.97 -3.06
C LYS A 147 -1.29 14.68 -2.59
N SER A 148 -0.94 14.14 -1.43
CA SER A 148 -1.52 12.90 -0.91
C SER A 148 -3.03 13.03 -0.67
N ARG A 149 -3.51 14.23 -0.31
CA ARG A 149 -4.95 14.51 -0.19
C ARG A 149 -5.66 14.43 -1.54
N LEU A 150 -5.09 15.04 -2.59
CA LEU A 150 -5.62 14.95 -3.95
C LEU A 150 -5.59 13.52 -4.49
N LEU A 151 -4.53 12.76 -4.20
CA LEU A 151 -4.45 11.35 -4.58
C LEU A 151 -5.55 10.50 -3.90
N ASN A 152 -5.89 10.78 -2.64
CA ASN A 152 -7.02 10.12 -1.98
C ASN A 152 -8.36 10.44 -2.67
N GLU A 153 -8.57 11.68 -3.09
CA GLU A 153 -9.76 12.05 -3.89
C GLU A 153 -9.80 11.31 -5.23
N PHE A 154 -8.64 11.08 -5.86
CA PHE A 154 -8.59 10.24 -7.06
C PHE A 154 -8.99 8.79 -6.79
N VAL A 155 -8.66 8.23 -5.62
CA VAL A 155 -9.17 6.90 -5.20
C VAL A 155 -10.69 6.92 -5.13
N GLU A 156 -11.26 7.88 -4.39
CA GLU A 156 -12.71 7.98 -4.19
C GLU A 156 -13.46 8.15 -5.53
N VAL A 157 -12.96 9.02 -6.41
CA VAL A 157 -13.53 9.23 -7.75
C VAL A 157 -13.39 7.98 -8.64
N SER A 158 -12.28 7.26 -8.55
CA SER A 158 -12.06 6.02 -9.30
C SER A 158 -13.06 4.95 -8.89
N GLU A 159 -13.20 4.73 -7.60
CA GLU A 159 -14.10 3.72 -7.04
C GLU A 159 -15.56 4.05 -7.34
N ALA A 160 -15.95 5.33 -7.27
CA ALA A 160 -17.28 5.79 -7.69
C ALA A 160 -17.57 5.49 -9.17
N LEU A 161 -16.55 5.45 -10.03
CA LEU A 161 -16.66 5.08 -11.45
C LEU A 161 -16.35 3.59 -11.71
N SER A 162 -16.38 2.74 -10.67
CA SER A 162 -16.14 1.29 -10.75
C SER A 162 -14.75 0.91 -11.26
N TRP A 163 -13.75 1.77 -11.05
CA TRP A 163 -12.34 1.42 -11.25
C TRP A 163 -11.76 0.85 -9.95
N LYS A 164 -10.99 -0.22 -10.07
CA LYS A 164 -10.21 -0.75 -8.95
C LYS A 164 -9.04 0.18 -8.66
N SER A 165 -8.88 0.64 -7.42
CA SER A 165 -7.74 1.45 -6.99
C SER A 165 -6.64 0.56 -6.39
N ILE A 166 -5.37 0.88 -6.67
CA ILE A 166 -4.20 0.25 -6.05
C ILE A 166 -3.28 1.36 -5.56
N TRP A 167 -3.15 1.49 -4.24
CA TRP A 167 -2.27 2.49 -3.62
C TRP A 167 -0.89 1.90 -3.32
N ILE A 168 0.15 2.61 -3.73
CA ILE A 168 1.55 2.24 -3.54
C ILE A 168 2.29 3.40 -2.90
N SER A 169 2.86 3.18 -1.72
CA SER A 169 3.78 4.15 -1.09
C SER A 169 5.23 3.72 -1.28
N VAL A 170 6.09 4.64 -1.73
CA VAL A 170 7.49 4.34 -2.06
C VAL A 170 8.44 4.53 -0.87
N HIS A 171 8.00 5.10 0.26
CA HIS A 171 8.88 5.51 1.38
C HIS A 171 9.76 4.44 2.05
N ASN A 172 9.44 3.15 1.91
CA ASN A 172 10.24 2.05 2.42
C ASN A 172 10.64 1.15 1.25
N VAL A 173 11.72 1.48 0.54
CA VAL A 173 12.23 0.63 -0.54
C VAL A 173 13.15 -0.42 0.05
N ILE A 174 12.68 -1.67 0.02
CA ILE A 174 13.57 -2.84 0.02
C ILE A 174 14.12 -2.93 -1.42
N HIS A 175 15.44 -3.02 -1.56
CA HIS A 175 16.14 -3.11 -2.84
C HIS A 175 15.78 -4.39 -3.60
N HIS A 176 14.66 -4.38 -4.33
CA HIS A 176 14.36 -5.37 -5.36
C HIS A 176 14.57 -4.70 -6.73
N GLY A 177 15.07 -5.47 -7.71
CA GLY A 177 15.49 -4.96 -9.02
C GLY A 177 14.45 -4.13 -9.78
N ILE A 178 13.15 -4.24 -9.45
CA ILE A 178 12.10 -3.38 -10.03
C ILE A 178 11.01 -3.12 -8.96
N CYS A 179 11.16 -2.06 -8.17
CA CYS A 179 10.34 -1.83 -6.97
C CYS A 179 8.84 -1.67 -7.27
N LEU A 180 8.48 -0.93 -8.33
CA LEU A 180 7.10 -0.68 -8.71
C LEU A 180 6.39 -1.97 -9.07
N LEU A 181 7.02 -2.79 -9.89
CA LEU A 181 6.48 -4.05 -10.37
C LEU A 181 6.21 -5.02 -9.22
N HIS A 182 7.16 -5.15 -8.29
CA HIS A 182 6.99 -5.94 -7.08
C HIS A 182 5.80 -5.45 -6.23
N LYS A 183 5.68 -4.13 -6.01
CA LYS A 183 4.60 -3.54 -5.20
C LYS A 183 3.23 -3.62 -5.88
N VAL A 184 3.17 -3.43 -7.20
CA VAL A 184 1.93 -3.60 -7.99
C VAL A 184 1.43 -5.04 -7.83
N PHE A 185 2.28 -6.03 -8.03
CA PHE A 185 1.87 -7.44 -7.99
C PHE A 185 1.54 -7.92 -6.58
N SER A 186 2.30 -7.48 -5.58
CA SER A 186 1.98 -7.76 -4.18
C SER A 186 0.57 -7.29 -3.81
N ASN A 187 0.12 -6.15 -4.34
CA ASN A 187 -1.24 -5.66 -4.13
C ASN A 187 -2.29 -6.35 -5.04
N MET A 188 -1.89 -6.84 -6.22
CA MET A 188 -2.81 -7.45 -7.18
C MET A 188 -3.07 -8.95 -6.94
N LEU A 189 -2.06 -9.70 -6.51
CA LEU A 189 -2.07 -11.17 -6.52
C LEU A 189 -2.29 -11.82 -5.15
N GLY A 190 -1.94 -11.14 -4.06
CA GLY A 190 -2.10 -11.66 -2.70
C GLY A 190 -1.02 -11.19 -1.73
N ARG A 191 -1.30 -11.36 -0.43
CA ARG A 191 -0.41 -10.92 0.65
C ARG A 191 0.64 -11.97 1.02
N SER A 192 0.32 -13.25 0.80
CA SER A 192 1.22 -14.38 1.06
C SER A 192 1.79 -14.98 -0.23
N ILE A 193 2.97 -15.61 -0.14
CA ILE A 193 3.60 -16.35 -1.25
C ILE A 193 2.61 -17.37 -1.85
N LYS A 194 1.89 -18.09 -0.98
CA LYS A 194 0.91 -19.11 -1.39
C LYS A 194 -0.26 -18.52 -2.17
N GLU A 195 -0.81 -17.39 -1.72
CA GLU A 195 -1.88 -16.68 -2.45
C GLU A 195 -1.40 -16.19 -3.81
N ARG A 196 -0.21 -15.59 -3.87
CA ARG A 196 0.38 -15.09 -5.12
C ARG A 196 0.56 -16.21 -6.13
N MET A 197 1.12 -17.34 -5.70
CA MET A 197 1.28 -18.52 -6.53
C MET A 197 -0.07 -19.07 -7.03
N ALA A 198 -1.06 -19.21 -6.14
CA ALA A 198 -2.39 -19.68 -6.52
C ALA A 198 -3.08 -18.76 -7.54
N SER A 199 -2.98 -17.44 -7.35
CA SER A 199 -3.50 -16.43 -8.28
C SER A 199 -2.82 -16.51 -9.64
N LEU A 200 -1.49 -16.64 -9.70
CA LEU A 200 -0.74 -16.78 -10.94
C LEU A 200 -1.06 -18.10 -11.66
N ILE A 201 -1.15 -19.21 -10.93
CA ILE A 201 -1.54 -20.51 -11.51
C ILE A 201 -2.91 -20.40 -12.16
N LYS A 202 -3.89 -19.83 -11.44
CA LYS A 202 -5.24 -19.63 -11.95
C LYS A 202 -5.26 -18.71 -13.18
N LEU A 203 -4.44 -17.67 -13.19
CA LEU A 203 -4.38 -16.70 -14.27
C LEU A 203 -3.75 -17.27 -15.54
N TYR A 204 -2.72 -18.11 -15.39
CA TYR A 204 -1.93 -18.64 -16.50
C TYR A 204 -2.34 -20.04 -16.93
N VAL A 205 -3.33 -20.68 -16.33
CA VAL A 205 -3.65 -22.11 -16.59
C VAL A 205 -3.82 -22.44 -18.08
N ASP A 206 -4.40 -21.52 -18.85
CA ASP A 206 -4.61 -21.65 -20.30
C ASP A 206 -3.60 -20.83 -21.14
N ASP A 207 -2.59 -20.25 -20.49
CA ASP A 207 -1.61 -19.37 -21.12
C ASP A 207 -0.33 -20.13 -21.50
N PRO A 208 0.22 -19.96 -22.72
CA PRO A 208 1.47 -20.59 -23.13
C PRO A 208 2.66 -20.29 -22.20
N CYS A 209 2.60 -19.17 -21.47
CA CYS A 209 3.64 -18.76 -20.56
C CYS A 209 3.56 -19.43 -19.17
N TYR A 210 2.56 -20.29 -18.92
CA TYR A 210 2.39 -21.01 -17.64
C TYR A 210 3.67 -21.70 -17.17
N GLN A 211 4.36 -22.38 -18.09
CA GLN A 211 5.58 -23.11 -17.79
C GLN A 211 6.75 -22.20 -17.37
N TYR A 212 6.69 -20.90 -17.66
CA TYR A 212 7.77 -19.94 -17.35
C TYR A 212 7.53 -19.16 -16.06
N LEU A 213 6.52 -19.51 -15.25
CA LEU A 213 6.24 -18.83 -13.99
C LEU A 213 7.42 -18.82 -13.01
N TYR A 214 8.36 -19.77 -13.11
CA TYR A 214 9.59 -19.78 -12.29
C TYR A 214 10.51 -18.57 -12.52
N VAL A 215 10.43 -17.91 -13.68
CA VAL A 215 11.18 -16.66 -13.96
C VAL A 215 10.74 -15.53 -13.01
N LEU A 216 9.56 -15.66 -12.41
CA LEU A 216 8.99 -14.67 -11.50
C LEU A 216 9.51 -14.79 -10.06
N ASN A 217 10.20 -15.88 -9.71
CA ASN A 217 10.61 -16.17 -8.33
C ASN A 217 11.41 -15.03 -7.69
N ASP A 218 12.37 -14.48 -8.44
CA ASP A 218 13.31 -13.46 -7.93
C ASP A 218 12.67 -12.06 -7.79
N VAL A 219 11.49 -11.84 -8.37
CA VAL A 219 10.91 -10.50 -8.50
C VAL A 219 9.56 -10.38 -7.79
N PHE A 220 8.77 -11.46 -7.73
CA PHE A 220 7.39 -11.44 -7.26
C PHE A 220 7.13 -12.17 -5.94
N ASP A 221 8.17 -12.54 -5.20
CA ASP A 221 8.07 -13.33 -3.96
C ASP A 221 7.20 -14.59 -4.19
N VAL A 222 7.57 -15.37 -5.19
CA VAL A 222 6.95 -16.65 -5.54
C VAL A 222 8.00 -17.75 -5.58
N ASN A 223 7.58 -18.99 -5.47
CA ASN A 223 8.51 -20.12 -5.38
C ASN A 223 8.04 -21.29 -6.25
N PHE A 224 8.00 -21.05 -7.56
CA PHE A 224 7.73 -22.11 -8.54
C PHE A 224 8.97 -22.97 -8.77
N ALA A 225 8.77 -24.27 -8.92
CA ALA A 225 9.88 -25.19 -9.18
C ALA A 225 10.55 -24.90 -10.52
N PHE A 226 11.88 -24.90 -10.53
CA PHE A 226 12.65 -24.81 -11.77
C PHE A 226 12.52 -26.12 -12.56
N PRO A 227 12.33 -26.05 -13.90
CA PRO A 227 12.31 -27.24 -14.73
C PRO A 227 13.70 -27.93 -14.77
N TYR A 228 13.72 -29.26 -14.79
CA TYR A 228 14.96 -30.05 -14.75
C TYR A 228 15.87 -29.86 -15.99
N ARG A 229 15.27 -29.65 -17.18
CA ARG A 229 15.98 -29.41 -18.44
C ARG A 229 15.10 -28.61 -19.41
N TYR A 230 15.30 -27.30 -19.49
CA TYR A 230 14.77 -26.47 -20.57
C TYR A 230 15.65 -25.23 -20.73
N GLU A 231 15.90 -24.82 -21.98
CA GLU A 231 16.44 -23.49 -22.28
C GLU A 231 15.29 -22.49 -22.14
N THR A 232 15.34 -21.64 -21.11
CA THR A 232 14.43 -20.50 -21.01
C THR A 232 14.68 -19.60 -22.23
N PRO A 233 13.67 -19.33 -23.07
CA PRO A 233 13.85 -18.43 -24.20
C PRO A 233 14.37 -17.09 -23.70
N ILE A 234 15.32 -16.48 -24.41
CA ILE A 234 15.94 -15.19 -24.03
C ILE A 234 14.89 -14.10 -23.81
N GLU A 235 13.75 -14.19 -24.50
CA GLU A 235 12.63 -13.27 -24.41
C GLU A 235 11.82 -13.38 -23.10
N MET A 236 11.88 -14.54 -22.42
CA MET A 236 11.13 -14.82 -21.18
C MET A 236 11.80 -14.16 -19.98
N THR A 237 11.66 -12.84 -19.92
CA THR A 237 12.13 -11.99 -18.83
C THR A 237 11.03 -11.71 -17.80
N PRO A 238 11.37 -11.32 -16.56
CA PRO A 238 10.37 -10.88 -15.58
C PRO A 238 9.48 -9.75 -16.09
N LEU A 239 10.04 -8.81 -16.87
CA LEU A 239 9.30 -7.71 -17.47
C LEU A 239 8.33 -8.18 -18.55
N PHE A 240 8.72 -9.15 -19.37
CA PHE A 240 7.83 -9.76 -20.36
C PHE A 240 6.63 -10.44 -19.68
N LEU A 241 6.90 -11.27 -18.68
CA LEU A 241 5.85 -11.97 -17.94
C LEU A 241 4.96 -10.99 -17.18
N PHE A 242 5.53 -9.92 -16.61
CA PHE A 242 4.76 -8.82 -16.02
C PHE A 242 3.74 -8.21 -17.01
N ARG A 243 4.21 -7.85 -18.21
CA ARG A 243 3.34 -7.32 -19.26
C ARG A 243 2.25 -8.32 -19.65
N ARG A 244 2.57 -9.61 -19.68
CA ARG A 244 1.59 -10.68 -19.93
C ARG A 244 0.57 -10.76 -18.79
N THR A 245 1.00 -10.71 -17.53
CA THR A 245 0.09 -10.74 -16.38
C THR A 245 -0.85 -9.54 -16.39
N LEU A 246 -0.37 -8.33 -16.70
CA LEU A 246 -1.22 -7.13 -16.81
C LEU A 246 -2.33 -7.32 -17.84
N LYS A 247 -2.04 -7.94 -18.98
CA LYS A 247 -3.02 -8.26 -20.02
C LYS A 247 -4.04 -9.30 -19.55
N LEU A 248 -3.58 -10.36 -18.90
CA LEU A 248 -4.46 -11.42 -18.37
C LEU A 248 -5.35 -10.92 -17.23
N MET A 249 -4.84 -9.98 -16.41
CA MET A 249 -5.56 -9.34 -15.29
C MET A 249 -6.41 -8.14 -15.74
N SER A 250 -6.55 -7.90 -17.05
CA SER A 250 -7.13 -6.68 -17.60
C SER A 250 -8.53 -6.39 -17.05
N LYS A 251 -8.56 -5.43 -16.12
CA LYS A 251 -9.74 -4.82 -15.54
C LYS A 251 -9.42 -3.35 -15.32
N LYS A 252 -10.41 -2.48 -15.48
CA LYS A 252 -10.33 -1.05 -15.15
C LYS A 252 -9.66 -0.82 -13.79
N THR A 253 -8.36 -0.50 -13.82
CA THR A 253 -7.51 -0.37 -12.63
C THR A 253 -6.72 0.92 -12.65
N VAL A 254 -6.75 1.66 -11.54
CA VAL A 254 -5.92 2.83 -11.31
C VAL A 254 -4.81 2.47 -10.33
N ILE A 255 -3.56 2.66 -10.75
CA ILE A 255 -2.38 2.49 -9.90
C ILE A 255 -1.96 3.89 -9.43
N ILE A 256 -2.00 4.12 -8.13
CA ILE A 256 -1.62 5.39 -7.51
C ILE A 256 -0.33 5.18 -6.74
N VAL A 257 0.71 5.93 -7.11
CA VAL A 257 2.03 5.85 -6.48
C VAL A 257 2.32 7.17 -5.80
N ASP A 258 2.31 7.15 -4.47
CA ASP A 258 2.70 8.30 -3.66
C ASP A 258 4.23 8.30 -3.46
N ASP A 259 4.81 9.49 -3.61
CA ASP A 259 6.24 9.75 -3.52
C ASP A 259 7.09 8.96 -4.52
N ALA A 260 6.66 8.98 -5.77
CA ALA A 260 7.29 8.26 -6.88
C ALA A 260 8.73 8.70 -7.21
N HIS A 261 9.23 9.77 -6.60
CA HIS A 261 10.63 10.19 -6.73
C HIS A 261 11.62 9.14 -6.19
N GLY A 262 11.16 8.23 -5.32
CA GLY A 262 11.95 7.10 -4.81
C GLY A 262 11.93 5.85 -5.69
N LEU A 263 11.29 5.89 -6.86
CA LEU A 263 11.30 4.76 -7.80
C LEU A 263 12.69 4.59 -8.44
N ASP A 264 13.13 3.35 -8.55
CA ASP A 264 14.31 2.94 -9.30
C ASP A 264 14.14 3.16 -10.81
N TYR A 265 15.26 3.24 -11.54
CA TYR A 265 15.24 3.56 -12.98
C TYR A 265 14.50 2.51 -13.82
N GLU A 266 14.52 1.24 -13.41
CA GLU A 266 13.85 0.14 -14.12
C GLU A 266 12.33 0.23 -13.94
N SER A 267 11.84 0.63 -12.77
CA SER A 267 10.41 0.91 -12.52
C SER A 267 9.80 1.96 -13.44
N TRP A 268 10.59 2.92 -13.93
CA TRP A 268 10.10 3.90 -14.92
C TRP A 268 9.87 3.29 -16.30
N SER A 269 10.54 2.19 -16.65
CA SER A 269 10.24 1.45 -17.89
C SER A 269 8.87 0.75 -17.78
N VAL A 270 8.57 0.18 -16.61
CA VAL A 270 7.26 -0.42 -16.29
C VAL A 270 6.13 0.60 -16.39
N PHE A 271 6.34 1.83 -15.94
CA PHE A 271 5.35 2.91 -16.10
C PHE A 271 4.92 3.10 -17.56
N LEU A 272 5.88 3.08 -18.50
CA LEU A 272 5.58 3.23 -19.94
C LEU A 272 4.74 2.07 -20.49
N ASP A 273 4.93 0.87 -19.95
CA ASP A 273 4.14 -0.30 -20.33
C ASP A 273 2.70 -0.20 -19.82
N VAL A 274 2.53 0.29 -18.58
CA VAL A 274 1.20 0.47 -17.95
C VAL A 274 0.37 1.50 -18.74
N ILE A 275 0.92 2.66 -19.10
CA ILE A 275 0.17 3.71 -19.84
C ILE A 275 -0.21 3.29 -21.27
N GLN A 276 0.40 2.24 -21.82
CA GLN A 276 0.04 1.72 -23.13
C GLN A 276 -1.19 0.84 -23.07
N HIS A 277 -1.50 0.26 -21.91
CA HIS A 277 -2.62 -0.65 -21.74
C HIS A 277 -3.94 0.12 -21.54
N PRO A 278 -5.03 -0.18 -22.28
CA PRO A 278 -6.27 0.59 -22.22
C PRO A 278 -6.98 0.52 -20.86
N GLU A 279 -6.93 -0.64 -20.20
CA GLU A 279 -7.60 -0.89 -18.91
C GLU A 279 -6.86 -0.33 -17.69
N TYR A 280 -5.66 0.26 -17.86
CA TYR A 280 -4.90 0.79 -16.74
C TYR A 280 -4.71 2.30 -16.85
N ILE A 281 -4.79 2.97 -15.70
CA ILE A 281 -4.37 4.35 -15.52
C ILE A 281 -3.35 4.36 -14.38
N ILE A 282 -2.31 5.17 -14.51
CA ILE A 282 -1.30 5.31 -13.46
C ILE A 282 -1.15 6.78 -13.06
N VAL A 283 -1.18 7.03 -11.76
CA VAL A 283 -1.01 8.36 -11.17
C VAL A 283 0.23 8.36 -10.29
N LEU A 284 1.15 9.29 -10.49
CA LEU A 284 2.32 9.45 -9.64
C LEU A 284 2.32 10.84 -8.98
N SER A 285 2.69 10.92 -7.69
CA SER A 285 3.05 12.19 -7.07
C SER A 285 4.57 12.40 -7.08
N LEU A 286 4.98 13.64 -7.37
CA LEU A 286 6.38 14.05 -7.43
C LEU A 286 6.58 15.43 -6.76
N PRO A 287 7.78 15.72 -6.23
CA PRO A 287 8.14 17.08 -5.82
C PRO A 287 8.15 18.05 -7.01
N SER A 288 7.78 19.32 -6.78
CA SER A 288 7.81 20.42 -7.76
C SER A 288 9.18 20.61 -8.43
N ALA A 289 10.24 20.57 -7.64
CA ALA A 289 11.63 20.74 -8.08
C ALA A 289 12.26 19.45 -8.61
N TRP A 290 11.49 18.36 -8.76
CA TRP A 290 12.04 17.08 -9.18
C TRP A 290 12.44 17.13 -10.65
N GLN A 291 13.74 17.03 -10.89
CA GLN A 291 14.33 16.94 -12.23
C GLN A 291 15.23 15.72 -12.29
N ASN A 292 15.08 14.93 -13.36
CA ASN A 292 15.94 13.79 -13.59
C ASN A 292 16.29 13.69 -15.08
N LYS A 293 17.59 13.63 -15.40
CA LYS A 293 18.09 13.58 -16.78
C LYS A 293 18.07 12.18 -17.39
N HIS A 294 17.72 11.15 -16.63
CA HIS A 294 17.70 9.78 -17.11
C HIS A 294 16.72 9.60 -18.28
N ALA A 295 17.18 8.93 -19.34
CA ALA A 295 16.46 8.83 -20.60
C ALA A 295 15.05 8.22 -20.45
N SER A 296 14.90 7.19 -19.63
CA SER A 296 13.60 6.53 -19.38
C SER A 296 12.58 7.48 -18.73
N ILE A 297 13.03 8.29 -17.77
CA ILE A 297 12.18 9.25 -17.06
C ILE A 297 11.77 10.38 -18.01
N GLN A 298 12.72 10.89 -18.80
CA GLN A 298 12.43 11.91 -19.81
C GLN A 298 11.43 11.42 -20.86
N LYS A 299 11.50 10.14 -21.25
CA LYS A 299 10.47 9.50 -22.09
C LYS A 299 9.10 9.49 -21.43
N CYS A 300 9.02 9.20 -20.12
CA CYS A 300 7.76 9.21 -19.37
C CYS A 300 7.17 10.63 -19.33
N LEU A 301 7.97 11.63 -18.94
CA LEU A 301 7.56 13.03 -18.84
C LEU A 301 7.08 13.61 -20.17
N LYS A 302 7.69 13.20 -21.29
CA LYS A 302 7.35 13.69 -22.64
C LYS A 302 6.28 12.85 -23.36
N SER A 303 5.74 11.81 -22.72
CA SER A 303 4.77 10.93 -23.36
C SER A 303 3.45 11.67 -23.65
N PRO A 304 2.89 11.57 -24.87
CA PRO A 304 1.64 12.26 -25.23
C PRO A 304 0.40 11.71 -24.50
N LYS A 305 0.55 10.55 -23.83
CA LYS A 305 -0.47 9.92 -22.98
C LYS A 305 -0.35 10.35 -21.51
N VAL A 306 0.53 11.29 -21.18
CA VAL A 306 0.71 11.78 -19.81
C VAL A 306 0.16 13.19 -19.67
N LEU A 307 -0.62 13.41 -18.61
CA LEU A 307 -1.08 14.72 -18.16
C LEU A 307 -0.36 15.11 -16.88
N THR A 308 0.10 16.35 -16.80
CA THR A 308 0.81 16.87 -15.63
C THR A 308 0.01 17.98 -14.97
N PHE A 309 -0.19 17.86 -13.66
CA PHE A 309 -0.75 18.88 -12.79
C PHE A 309 0.34 19.47 -11.92
N HIS A 310 0.48 20.79 -11.93
CA HIS A 310 1.31 21.53 -10.99
C HIS A 310 0.40 22.09 -9.89
N LEU A 311 0.61 21.64 -8.66
CA LEU A 311 -0.11 22.08 -7.48
C LEU A 311 0.63 23.25 -6.84
N GLU A 312 0.02 24.43 -6.93
CA GLU A 312 0.44 25.60 -6.15
C GLU A 312 -0.02 25.47 -4.69
N THR A 313 0.62 26.19 -3.78
CA THR A 313 0.16 26.28 -2.39
C THR A 313 -1.20 26.99 -2.36
N LEU A 314 -2.18 26.42 -1.67
CA LEU A 314 -3.49 27.06 -1.53
C LEU A 314 -3.35 28.33 -0.70
N HIS A 315 -3.43 29.49 -1.33
CA HIS A 315 -3.57 30.77 -0.66
C HIS A 315 -5.04 30.94 -0.25
N ILE A 316 -5.29 31.14 1.05
CA ILE A 316 -6.65 31.21 1.62
C ILE A 316 -7.50 32.33 0.97
N GLY A 317 -6.86 33.36 0.38
CA GLY A 317 -7.54 34.47 -0.30
C GLY A 317 -8.09 34.19 -1.71
N SER A 318 -7.79 33.04 -2.32
CA SER A 318 -8.28 32.68 -3.68
C SER A 318 -9.41 31.64 -3.68
N ILE A 319 -9.91 31.27 -2.50
CA ILE A 319 -11.01 30.31 -2.36
C ILE A 319 -12.32 31.13 -2.38
N PRO A 320 -13.23 30.89 -3.34
CA PRO A 320 -14.54 31.53 -3.31
C PRO A 320 -15.27 31.13 -2.02
N ALA A 321 -15.86 32.13 -1.34
CA ALA A 321 -16.58 31.98 -0.08
C ALA A 321 -17.77 31.00 -0.19
#